data_AF-A0A6V8KNF3-F1
#
_entry.id   AF-A0A6V8KNF3-F1
#
_cell.length_a   1.000
_cell.length_b   1.000
_cell.length_c   1.000
_cell.angle_alpha   90.00
_cell.angle_beta   90.00
_cell.angle_gamma   90.00
#
_symmetry.space_group_name_H-M   'P 1'
#
loop_
_entity.id
_entity.type
_entity.pdbx_description
1 polymer ?
#
loop_
_entity_poly.entity_id
_entity_poly.type
_entity_poly.pdbx_seq_one_letter_code
_entity_poly.pdbx_strand_id
1 'polypeptide(L)'
;MLLTVCTDDDDLRNVAVAQAASQRPIFGYCYHSFEWRIPPLQADENLFITAHGAFNSDRVEPPQPIIGDHDAWLWLTGEDLFANLRDIIPTDYHGAVYISACESADGDAGTPSFAQSLLRTFREFGYDRIRVYGHRGEVGLLTPPPGDPDWVQAN
;
A
#
# COMPACT_ATOMS: atom_id res chain seq x y z
N MET A 1 9.90 3.56 -4.91
CA MET A 1 10.18 2.75 -3.70
C MET A 1 9.19 1.61 -3.60
N LEU A 2 9.64 0.40 -3.21
CA LEU A 2 8.77 -0.72 -2.84
C LEU A 2 8.85 -0.95 -1.33
N LEU A 3 7.70 -1.08 -0.69
CA LEU A 3 7.55 -1.30 0.74
C LEU A 3 6.76 -2.59 0.98
N THR A 4 7.28 -3.50 1.79
CA THR A 4 6.51 -4.65 2.26
C THR A 4 5.86 -4.31 3.60
N VAL A 5 4.54 -4.45 3.69
CA VAL A 5 3.75 -4.25 4.91
C VAL A 5 3.21 -5.60 5.35
N CYS A 6 4.11 -6.42 5.86
CA CYS A 6 3.87 -7.76 6.37
C CYS A 6 5.10 -8.20 7.17
N THR A 7 4.88 -8.90 8.28
CA THR A 7 5.92 -9.35 9.21
C THR A 7 6.03 -10.87 9.32
N ASP A 8 5.03 -11.61 8.84
CA ASP A 8 4.92 -13.06 8.98
C ASP A 8 5.03 -13.84 7.66
N ASP A 9 5.14 -13.16 6.52
CA ASP A 9 5.28 -13.78 5.20
C ASP A 9 6.68 -13.55 4.59
N ASP A 10 7.57 -14.51 4.83
CA ASP A 10 8.92 -14.50 4.29
C ASP A 10 8.93 -14.62 2.75
N ASP A 11 7.94 -15.30 2.15
CA ASP A 11 7.88 -15.50 0.70
C ASP A 11 7.52 -14.19 -0.01
N LEU A 12 6.50 -13.48 0.47
CA LEU A 12 6.15 -12.15 0.01
C LEU A 12 7.34 -11.20 0.11
N ARG A 13 8.05 -11.23 1.25
CA ARG A 13 9.26 -10.43 1.47
C ARG A 13 10.36 -10.75 0.46
N ASN A 14 10.64 -12.03 0.25
CA ASN A 14 11.71 -12.48 -0.66
C ASN A 14 11.39 -12.14 -2.11
N VAL A 15 10.13 -12.30 -2.53
CA VAL A 15 9.66 -11.94 -3.88
C VAL A 15 9.77 -10.44 -4.10
N ALA A 16 9.34 -9.62 -3.14
CA ALA A 16 9.44 -8.17 -3.21
C ALA A 16 10.90 -7.67 -3.38
N VAL A 17 11.82 -8.24 -2.61
CA VAL A 17 13.27 -7.94 -2.72
C VAL A 17 13.82 -8.33 -4.09
N ALA A 18 13.51 -9.55 -4.56
CA ALA A 18 13.96 -10.03 -5.87
C ALA A 18 13.38 -9.21 -7.02
N GLN A 19 12.11 -8.80 -6.92
CA GLN A 19 11.44 -7.96 -7.90
C GLN A 19 12.06 -6.56 -7.95
N ALA A 20 12.25 -5.90 -6.81
CA ALA A 20 12.89 -4.59 -6.75
C ALA A 20 14.36 -4.64 -7.24
N ALA A 21 15.07 -5.75 -7.04
CA ALA A 21 16.41 -5.95 -7.59
C ALA A 21 16.41 -6.10 -9.11
N SER A 22 15.51 -6.91 -9.66
CA SER A 22 15.45 -7.18 -11.11
C SER A 22 14.83 -6.04 -11.93
N GLN A 23 13.96 -5.23 -11.33
CA GLN A 23 13.23 -4.14 -11.99
C GLN A 23 13.46 -2.80 -11.27
N ARG A 24 14.72 -2.55 -10.90
CA ARG A 24 15.15 -1.37 -10.14
C ARG A 24 14.66 -0.01 -10.69
N PRO A 25 14.61 0.23 -12.01
CA PRO A 25 14.10 1.50 -12.56
C PRO A 25 12.61 1.74 -12.31
N ILE A 26 11.83 0.70 -12.01
CA ILE A 26 10.38 0.78 -11.78
C ILE A 26 10.10 0.92 -10.28
N PHE A 27 10.63 -0.01 -9.48
CA PHE A 27 10.26 -0.14 -8.07
C PHE A 27 11.22 0.59 -7.12
N GLY A 28 12.43 0.93 -7.56
CA GLY A 28 13.47 1.43 -6.66
C GLY A 28 13.95 0.36 -5.69
N TYR A 29 14.38 0.77 -4.49
CA TYR A 29 14.78 -0.16 -3.43
C TYR A 29 13.55 -0.73 -2.71
N CYS A 30 13.66 -1.98 -2.25
CA CYS A 30 12.70 -2.62 -1.37
C CYS A 30 13.05 -2.29 0.09
N TYR A 31 12.04 -1.93 0.87
CA TYR A 31 12.13 -1.72 2.31
C TYR A 31 11.03 -2.52 3.00
N HIS A 32 11.23 -2.79 4.29
CA HIS A 32 10.30 -3.56 5.10
C HIS A 32 9.76 -2.69 6.24
N SER A 33 8.48 -2.87 6.54
CA SER A 33 7.83 -2.17 7.66
C SER A 33 8.54 -2.50 8.97
N PHE A 34 8.65 -1.50 9.86
CA PHE A 34 9.31 -1.60 11.18
C PHE A 34 10.84 -1.82 11.16
N GLU A 35 11.48 -1.79 9.99
CA GLU A 35 12.93 -1.70 9.89
C GLU A 35 13.41 -0.25 10.00
N TRP A 36 14.58 -0.08 10.62
CA TRP A 36 15.03 1.21 11.11
C TRP A 36 15.76 1.97 10.01
N ARG A 37 14.97 2.57 9.09
CA ARG A 37 15.24 3.76 8.24
C ARG A 37 14.78 3.54 6.80
N ILE A 38 13.51 3.85 6.55
CA ILE A 38 13.01 4.08 5.20
C ILE A 38 13.35 5.53 4.84
N PRO A 39 14.07 5.80 3.73
CA PRO A 39 14.38 7.17 3.33
C PRO A 39 13.12 7.92 2.88
N PRO A 40 13.11 9.26 2.95
CA PRO A 40 12.03 10.04 2.35
C PRO A 40 11.94 9.78 0.83
N LEU A 41 10.72 9.74 0.32
CA LEU A 41 10.41 9.70 -1.10
C LEU A 41 10.76 11.03 -1.77
N GLN A 42 11.06 10.98 -3.06
CA GLN A 42 11.06 12.18 -3.89
C GLN A 42 9.62 12.60 -4.22
N ALA A 43 9.39 13.87 -4.52
CA ALA A 43 8.04 14.40 -4.78
C ALA A 43 7.30 13.66 -5.92
N ASP A 44 8.03 13.19 -6.92
CA ASP A 44 7.52 12.45 -8.09
C ASP A 44 7.73 10.93 -8.02
N GLU A 45 8.36 10.42 -6.97
CA GLU A 45 8.65 8.99 -6.86
C GLU A 45 7.37 8.20 -6.58
N ASN A 46 7.16 7.08 -7.27
CA ASN A 46 6.04 6.20 -6.94
C ASN A 46 6.37 5.32 -5.73
N LEU A 47 5.41 5.17 -4.82
CA LEU A 47 5.44 4.22 -3.72
C LEU A 47 4.63 2.98 -4.11
N PHE A 48 5.24 1.81 -4.01
CA PHE A 48 4.58 0.52 -4.15
C PHE A 48 4.52 -0.14 -2.79
N ILE A 49 3.38 -0.69 -2.44
CA ILE A 49 3.12 -1.36 -1.18
C ILE A 49 2.67 -2.78 -1.51
N THR A 50 3.30 -3.78 -0.90
CA THR A 50 2.87 -5.17 -1.00
C THR A 50 2.59 -5.74 0.38
N ALA A 51 1.44 -6.39 0.52
CA ALA A 51 0.90 -6.87 1.80
C ALA A 51 -0.19 -7.91 1.55
N HIS A 52 -0.61 -8.61 2.61
CA HIS A 52 -1.92 -9.23 2.63
C HIS A 52 -3.01 -8.17 2.77
N GLY A 53 -4.24 -8.50 2.38
CA GLY A 53 -5.36 -7.57 2.45
C GLY A 53 -6.69 -8.29 2.63
N ALA A 54 -7.65 -7.57 3.23
CA ALA A 54 -9.02 -8.01 3.35
C ALA A 54 -9.94 -6.79 3.33
N PHE A 55 -11.00 -6.82 2.52
CA PHE A 55 -11.99 -5.75 2.43
C PHE A 55 -12.86 -5.65 3.68
N ASN A 56 -13.18 -6.79 4.30
CA ASN A 56 -14.03 -6.83 5.48
C ASN A 56 -13.42 -7.75 6.54
N SER A 57 -12.51 -7.21 7.35
CA SER A 57 -11.87 -7.96 8.42
C SER A 57 -12.59 -7.76 9.75
N ASP A 58 -12.87 -8.86 10.43
CA ASP A 58 -13.34 -8.91 11.82
C ASP A 58 -12.23 -8.67 12.84
N ARG A 59 -10.99 -8.47 12.38
CA ARG A 59 -9.82 -8.21 13.23
C ARG A 59 -9.77 -6.79 13.78
N VAL A 60 -10.64 -5.91 13.30
CA VAL A 60 -10.81 -4.52 13.73
C VAL A 60 -12.29 -4.21 13.96
N GLU A 61 -12.61 -3.38 14.95
CA GLU A 61 -13.99 -3.03 15.32
C GLU A 61 -14.19 -1.50 15.20
N PRO A 62 -15.10 -1.01 14.33
CA PRO A 62 -15.96 -1.81 13.43
C PRO A 62 -15.16 -2.48 12.29
N PRO A 63 -15.70 -3.55 11.68
CA PRO A 63 -15.08 -4.19 10.52
C PRO A 63 -14.86 -3.19 9.39
N GLN A 64 -13.66 -3.20 8.83
CA GLN A 64 -13.23 -2.27 7.79
C GLN A 64 -12.09 -2.88 6.97
N PRO A 65 -11.79 -2.31 5.79
CA PRO A 65 -10.68 -2.79 4.97
C PRO A 65 -9.33 -2.57 5.66
N ILE A 66 -8.48 -3.58 5.59
CA ILE A 66 -7.15 -3.57 6.19
C ILE A 66 -6.10 -4.19 5.26
N ILE A 67 -4.84 -3.88 5.52
CA ILE A 67 -3.68 -4.62 4.99
C ILE A 67 -2.74 -5.04 6.12
N GLY A 68 -1.88 -6.02 5.86
CA GLY A 68 -0.83 -6.38 6.81
C GLY A 68 -0.35 -7.82 6.70
N ASP A 69 -0.33 -8.49 7.86
CA ASP A 69 0.07 -9.88 8.03
C ASP A 69 -0.93 -10.86 7.40
N HIS A 70 -0.57 -12.13 7.25
CA HIS A 70 -1.52 -13.19 6.86
C HIS A 70 -2.21 -13.79 8.09
N ASP A 71 -1.41 -14.18 9.07
CA ASP A 71 -1.80 -14.99 10.23
C ASP A 71 -1.54 -14.26 11.56
N ALA A 72 -0.63 -13.28 11.57
CA ALA A 72 -0.20 -12.56 12.76
C ALA A 72 -1.09 -11.33 13.10
N TRP A 73 -0.52 -10.33 13.78
CA TRP A 73 -1.27 -9.28 14.49
C TRP A 73 -1.17 -7.90 13.86
N LEU A 74 -0.31 -7.69 12.86
CA LEU A 74 -0.24 -6.41 12.19
C LEU A 74 -1.39 -6.27 11.19
N TRP A 75 -2.30 -5.37 11.52
CA TRP A 75 -3.44 -5.00 10.70
C TRP A 75 -3.52 -3.48 10.68
N LEU A 76 -3.41 -2.89 9.51
CA LEU A 76 -3.42 -1.45 9.33
C LEU A 76 -4.65 -1.05 8.54
N THR A 77 -5.35 -0.03 9.01
CA THR A 77 -6.31 0.74 8.21
C THR A 77 -5.59 1.71 7.28
N GLY A 78 -6.34 2.41 6.40
CA GLY A 78 -5.76 3.47 5.57
C GLY A 78 -5.16 4.60 6.42
N GLU A 79 -5.84 4.95 7.51
CA GLU A 79 -5.41 5.94 8.48
C GLU A 79 -4.14 5.52 9.23
N ASP A 80 -4.08 4.25 9.68
CA ASP A 80 -2.89 3.72 10.35
C ASP A 80 -1.69 3.65 9.41
N LEU A 81 -1.90 3.20 8.18
CA LEU A 81 -0.84 3.19 7.16
C LEU A 81 -0.34 4.61 6.90
N PHE A 82 -1.23 5.59 6.70
CA PHE A 82 -0.83 6.98 6.54
C PHE A 82 0.01 7.50 7.70
N ALA A 83 -0.38 7.21 8.95
CA ALA A 83 0.36 7.63 10.13
C ALA A 83 1.79 7.08 10.15
N ASN A 84 2.03 5.89 9.60
CA ASN A 84 3.35 5.29 9.45
C ASN A 84 4.14 5.82 8.23
N LEU A 85 3.45 6.30 7.18
CA LEU A 85 4.08 6.81 5.97
C LEU A 85 4.37 8.32 5.99
N ARG A 86 3.66 9.10 6.83
CA ARG A 86 3.71 10.57 6.78
C ARG A 86 5.11 11.17 6.95
N ASP A 87 6.01 10.46 7.64
CA ASP A 87 7.38 10.94 7.90
C ASP A 87 8.32 10.69 6.69
N ILE A 88 7.93 9.84 5.74
CA ILE A 88 8.70 9.55 4.52
C ILE A 88 8.08 10.18 3.27
N ILE A 89 6.84 10.68 3.34
CA ILE A 89 6.16 11.34 2.22
C ILE A 89 6.39 12.86 2.33
N PRO A 90 7.06 13.52 1.38
CA PRO A 90 7.29 14.96 1.44
C PRO A 90 5.99 15.75 1.20
N THR A 91 5.85 16.93 1.80
CA THR A 91 4.61 17.73 1.74
C THR A 91 4.17 18.14 0.33
N ASP A 92 5.06 18.13 -0.65
CA ASP A 92 4.79 18.43 -2.07
C ASP A 92 4.68 17.15 -2.94
N TYR A 93 4.48 15.99 -2.31
CA TYR A 93 4.35 14.70 -2.99
C TYR A 93 3.17 14.67 -3.96
N HIS A 94 3.46 14.22 -5.18
CA HIS A 94 2.52 14.03 -6.28
C HIS A 94 2.79 12.75 -7.09
N GLY A 95 3.68 11.89 -6.59
CA GLY A 95 3.81 10.50 -6.99
C GLY A 95 2.53 9.70 -6.74
N ALA A 96 2.46 8.51 -7.33
CA ALA A 96 1.37 7.57 -7.08
C ALA A 96 1.74 6.57 -5.97
N VAL A 97 0.72 6.11 -5.24
CA VAL A 97 0.81 5.01 -4.28
C VAL A 97 0.06 3.81 -4.85
N TYR A 98 0.73 2.68 -5.00
CA TYR A 98 0.19 1.44 -5.57
C TYR A 98 0.13 0.36 -4.49
N ILE A 99 -1.06 -0.20 -4.22
CA ILE A 99 -1.31 -1.13 -3.12
C ILE A 99 -1.61 -2.53 -3.68
N SER A 100 -0.58 -3.36 -3.75
CA SER A 100 -0.64 -4.77 -4.10
C SER A 100 -0.99 -5.60 -2.86
N ALA A 101 -2.29 -5.65 -2.57
CA ALA A 101 -2.90 -6.46 -1.52
C ALA A 101 -4.29 -6.89 -1.96
N CYS A 102 -4.74 -8.06 -1.50
CA CYS A 102 -6.05 -8.58 -1.85
C CYS A 102 -7.14 -7.57 -1.48
N GLU A 103 -8.08 -7.36 -2.40
CA GLU A 103 -9.29 -6.57 -2.18
C GLU A 103 -9.03 -5.09 -1.81
N SER A 104 -7.81 -4.58 -2.02
CA SER A 104 -7.43 -3.22 -1.60
C SER A 104 -8.20 -2.10 -2.33
N ALA A 105 -8.81 -2.41 -3.48
CA ALA A 105 -9.72 -1.55 -4.22
C ALA A 105 -11.19 -2.02 -4.19
N ASP A 106 -11.51 -3.09 -3.44
CA ASP A 106 -12.89 -3.51 -3.26
C ASP A 106 -13.60 -2.61 -2.25
N GLY A 107 -14.84 -2.26 -2.55
CA GLY A 107 -15.64 -1.28 -1.85
C GLY A 107 -17.12 -1.53 -2.14
N ASP A 108 -17.99 -1.10 -1.22
CA ASP A 108 -19.44 -1.17 -1.40
C ASP A 108 -20.13 0.17 -1.10
N ALA A 109 -21.47 0.18 -1.15
CA ALA A 109 -22.26 1.40 -0.97
C ALA A 109 -22.14 2.03 0.42
N GLY A 110 -21.68 1.27 1.44
CA GLY A 110 -21.51 1.73 2.82
C GLY A 110 -20.05 1.80 3.28
N THR A 111 -19.15 1.07 2.63
CA THR A 111 -17.77 0.88 3.07
C THR A 111 -16.81 1.25 1.93
N PRO A 112 -16.02 2.33 2.07
CA PRO A 112 -14.98 2.68 1.09
C PRO A 112 -13.91 1.59 1.05
N SER A 113 -13.24 1.42 -0.08
CA SER A 113 -12.08 0.53 -0.17
C SER A 113 -10.90 1.01 0.66
N PHE A 114 -9.93 0.12 0.91
CA PHE A 114 -8.68 0.50 1.59
C PHE A 114 -7.99 1.67 0.86
N ALA A 115 -7.86 1.57 -0.47
CA ALA A 115 -7.27 2.61 -1.31
C ALA A 115 -8.04 3.94 -1.23
N GLN A 116 -9.37 3.91 -1.14
CA GLN A 116 -10.21 5.11 -0.96
C GLN A 116 -10.03 5.74 0.41
N SER A 117 -10.02 4.93 1.48
CA SER A 117 -9.78 5.43 2.84
C SER A 117 -8.41 6.09 2.94
N LEU A 118 -7.36 5.44 2.42
CA LEU A 118 -6.01 6.03 2.40
C LEU A 118 -5.95 7.34 1.61
N LEU A 119 -6.55 7.39 0.41
CA LEU A 119 -6.60 8.62 -0.40
C LEU A 119 -7.31 9.77 0.33
N ARG A 120 -8.42 9.47 1.02
CA ARG A 120 -9.13 10.45 1.84
C ARG A 120 -8.24 10.97 2.95
N THR A 121 -7.55 10.11 3.69
CA THR A 121 -6.61 10.54 4.74
C THR A 121 -5.52 11.43 4.18
N PHE A 122 -4.92 11.09 3.04
CA PHE A 122 -3.95 11.96 2.38
C PHE A 122 -4.52 13.36 2.08
N ARG A 123 -5.73 13.44 1.52
CA ARG A 123 -6.37 14.71 1.20
C ARG A 123 -6.69 15.54 2.44
N GLU A 124 -7.09 14.91 3.55
CA GLU A 124 -7.31 15.59 4.84
C GLU A 124 -6.04 16.30 5.37
N PHE A 125 -4.87 15.80 5.01
CA PHE A 125 -3.56 16.38 5.37
C PHE A 125 -2.93 17.23 4.26
N GLY A 126 -3.67 17.59 3.20
CA GLY A 126 -3.25 18.54 2.18
C GLY A 126 -2.49 17.96 0.98
N TYR A 127 -2.49 16.63 0.81
CA TYR A 127 -1.86 15.96 -0.33
C TYR A 127 -2.81 15.91 -1.54
N ASP A 128 -3.15 17.06 -2.12
CA ASP A 128 -4.23 17.17 -3.12
C ASP A 128 -3.91 16.51 -4.47
N ARG A 129 -2.63 16.30 -4.78
CA ARG A 129 -2.16 15.78 -6.09
C ARG A 129 -1.80 14.30 -6.07
N ILE A 130 -1.86 13.66 -4.90
CA ILE A 130 -1.53 12.24 -4.77
C ILE A 130 -2.57 11.38 -5.50
N ARG A 131 -2.12 10.25 -6.01
CA ARG A 131 -2.99 9.22 -6.59
C ARG A 131 -2.77 7.93 -5.82
N VAL A 132 -3.84 7.23 -5.49
CA VAL A 132 -3.77 5.93 -4.81
C VAL A 132 -4.47 4.89 -5.68
N TYR A 133 -3.82 3.74 -5.85
CA TYR A 133 -4.28 2.61 -6.65
C TYR A 133 -4.31 1.35 -5.79
N GLY A 134 -5.28 0.47 -6.03
CA GLY A 134 -5.36 -0.86 -5.44
C GLY A 134 -5.80 -1.92 -6.44
N HIS A 135 -6.11 -3.12 -5.95
CA HIS A 135 -6.57 -4.26 -6.74
C HIS A 135 -7.93 -4.77 -6.25
N ARG A 136 -8.68 -5.39 -7.17
CA ARG A 136 -9.93 -6.08 -6.85
C ARG A 136 -9.66 -7.57 -6.69
N GLY A 137 -10.32 -8.20 -5.71
CA GLY A 137 -10.16 -9.63 -5.43
C GLY A 137 -8.73 -10.01 -5.05
N GLU A 138 -8.38 -11.28 -5.27
CA GLU A 138 -7.07 -11.82 -4.92
C GLU A 138 -5.95 -11.25 -5.81
N VAL A 139 -4.78 -11.02 -5.22
CA VAL A 139 -3.56 -10.62 -5.93
C VAL A 139 -2.48 -11.70 -5.78
N GLY A 140 -1.61 -11.80 -6.78
CA GLY A 140 -0.41 -12.64 -6.69
C GLY A 140 0.71 -11.97 -5.88
N LEU A 141 1.79 -12.72 -5.64
CA LEU A 141 2.97 -12.23 -4.91
C LEU A 141 3.76 -11.13 -5.64
N LEU A 142 3.62 -11.02 -6.97
CA LEU A 142 4.32 -10.02 -7.77
C LEU A 142 3.50 -8.74 -7.84
N THR A 143 4.13 -7.61 -7.48
CA THR A 143 3.53 -6.28 -7.63
C THR A 143 3.53 -5.89 -9.11
N PRO A 144 2.39 -5.58 -9.75
CA PRO A 144 2.39 -5.17 -11.16
C PRO A 144 3.08 -3.80 -11.37
N PRO A 145 3.67 -3.54 -12.54
CA PRO A 145 4.24 -2.25 -12.85
C PRO A 145 3.14 -1.17 -13.02
N PRO A 146 3.49 0.13 -12.97
CA PRO A 146 2.55 1.20 -13.32
C PRO A 146 1.96 1.03 -14.72
N GLY A 147 0.65 1.31 -14.84
CA GLY A 147 -0.07 1.20 -16.10
C GLY A 147 -0.60 -0.21 -16.41
N ASP A 148 -0.33 -1.19 -15.55
CA ASP A 148 -1.04 -2.46 -15.57
C ASP A 148 -2.56 -2.25 -15.43
N PRO A 149 -3.40 -2.89 -16.28
CA PRO A 149 -4.84 -2.70 -16.26
C PRO A 149 -5.52 -3.16 -14.98
N ASP A 150 -4.86 -3.97 -14.15
CA ASP A 150 -5.43 -4.45 -12.89
C ASP A 150 -5.40 -3.37 -11.79
N TRP A 151 -4.67 -2.26 -12.00
CA TRP A 151 -4.67 -1.13 -11.08
C TRP A 151 -5.97 -0.33 -11.17
N VAL A 152 -6.70 -0.29 -10.05
CA VAL A 152 -7.90 0.52 -9.89
C VAL A 152 -7.58 1.78 -9.08
N GLN A 153 -7.73 2.94 -9.71
CA GLN A 153 -7.52 4.21 -9.03
C GLN A 153 -8.66 4.50 -8.05
N ALA A 154 -8.32 4.88 -6.83
CA ALA A 154 -9.26 5.43 -5.86
C ALA A 154 -9.72 6.84 -6.30
N ASN A 155 -11.02 7.13 -6.11
CA ASN A 155 -11.65 8.40 -6.43
C ASN A 155 -12.09 9.12 -5.16
#